data_AF-A0A318SJD4-F1
#
_entry.id   AF-A0A318SJD4-F1
#
_cell.length_a   1.000
_cell.length_b   1.000
_cell.length_c   1.000
_cell.angle_alpha   90.00
_cell.angle_beta   90.00
_cell.angle_gamma   90.00
#
_symmetry.space_group_name_H-M   'P 1'
#
loop_
_entity.id
_entity.type
_entity.pdbx_description
1 polymer ?
#
loop_
_entity_poly.entity_id
_entity_poly.type
_entity_poly.pdbx_seq_one_letter_code
_entity_poly.pdbx_strand_id
1 'polypeptide(L)'
;MILAYVLLCLAALVYWGARMVRLRRAGLYEARGWLVPVGVALLFVGLLREETAVLIGVGGALALIGEFFPQVRRRRGKKAAQPPLLPKFERWSTAREPHTPDIELYLEETGARVRNVGAVTLHLRGWSPSGYNGWLKLYSEEDGAPVEALAPSAFARLSPWPMPNRGVRVWYVREDAPSEDFVFKADWEESARRLRELN
;
A
#
# COMPACT_ATOMS: atom_id res chain seq x y z
N MET A 1 -33.40 -19.61 -34.19
CA MET A 1 -32.94 -19.76 -32.80
C MET A 1 -31.46 -19.34 -32.63
N ILE A 2 -30.54 -19.85 -33.47
CA ILE A 2 -29.10 -19.51 -33.42
C ILE A 2 -28.81 -18.00 -33.50
N LEU A 3 -29.50 -17.27 -34.39
CA LEU A 3 -29.33 -15.81 -34.54
C LEU A 3 -29.57 -15.03 -33.23
N ALA A 4 -30.53 -15.45 -32.41
CA ALA A 4 -30.83 -14.81 -31.13
C ALA A 4 -29.69 -15.00 -30.12
N TYR A 5 -29.07 -16.19 -30.09
CA TYR A 5 -27.91 -16.47 -29.23
C TYR A 5 -26.67 -15.69 -29.66
N VAL A 6 -26.44 -15.54 -30.96
CA VAL A 6 -25.33 -14.74 -31.49
C VAL A 6 -25.49 -13.27 -31.09
N LEU A 7 -26.70 -12.71 -31.24
CA LEU A 7 -26.99 -11.33 -30.84
C LEU A 7 -26.82 -11.13 -29.33
N LEU A 8 -27.24 -12.11 -28.51
CA LEU A 8 -27.05 -12.07 -27.05
C LEU A 8 -25.57 -12.07 -26.66
N CYS A 9 -24.76 -12.91 -27.30
CA CYS A 9 -23.31 -12.95 -27.05
C CYS A 9 -22.62 -11.63 -27.44
N LEU A 10 -23.01 -11.05 -28.58
CA LEU A 10 -22.48 -9.75 -29.02
C LEU A 10 -22.88 -8.63 -28.05
N ALA A 11 -24.14 -8.58 -27.61
CA ALA A 11 -24.59 -7.62 -26.62
C ALA A 11 -23.82 -7.74 -25.30
N ALA A 12 -23.58 -8.97 -24.83
CA ALA A 12 -22.79 -9.23 -23.62
C ALA A 12 -21.34 -8.74 -23.76
N LEU A 13 -20.69 -8.96 -24.91
CA LEU A 13 -19.33 -8.47 -25.17
C LEU A 13 -19.26 -6.95 -25.25
N VAL A 14 -20.23 -6.31 -25.91
CA VAL A 14 -20.30 -4.83 -25.99
C VAL A 14 -20.51 -4.24 -24.61
N TYR A 15 -21.43 -4.79 -23.82
CA TYR A 15 -21.66 -4.37 -22.44
C TYR A 15 -20.40 -4.52 -21.58
N TRP A 16 -19.75 -5.69 -21.64
CA TRP A 16 -18.52 -5.97 -20.91
C TRP A 16 -17.39 -5.01 -21.31
N GLY A 17 -17.22 -4.76 -22.61
CA GLY A 17 -16.23 -3.81 -23.12
C GLY A 17 -16.47 -2.39 -22.62
N ALA A 18 -17.71 -1.91 -22.69
CA ALA A 18 -18.09 -0.60 -22.18
C ALA A 18 -17.84 -0.46 -20.67
N ARG A 19 -18.12 -1.52 -19.90
CA ARG A 19 -17.84 -1.60 -18.46
C ARG A 19 -16.34 -1.53 -18.17
N MET A 20 -15.52 -2.30 -18.89
CA MET A 20 -14.05 -2.28 -18.72
C MET A 20 -13.44 -0.92 -19.03
N VAL A 21 -13.97 -0.20 -20.05
CA VAL A 21 -13.55 1.17 -20.33
C VAL A 21 -13.88 2.10 -19.16
N ARG A 22 -15.07 2.00 -18.57
CA ARG A 22 -15.45 2.80 -17.38
C ARG A 22 -14.55 2.49 -16.18
N LEU A 23 -14.29 1.21 -15.92
CA LEU A 23 -13.42 0.78 -14.81
C LEU A 23 -11.98 1.28 -14.99
N ARG A 24 -11.46 1.19 -16.21
CA ARG A 24 -10.12 1.69 -16.55
C ARG A 24 -10.02 3.20 -16.40
N ARG A 25 -11.06 3.95 -16.81
CA ARG A 25 -11.15 5.42 -16.58
C ARG A 25 -11.18 5.76 -15.10
N ALA A 26 -11.80 4.93 -14.27
CA ALA A 26 -11.83 5.07 -12.81
C ALA A 26 -10.53 4.61 -12.10
N GLY A 27 -9.51 4.14 -12.84
CA GLY A 27 -8.25 3.66 -12.25
C GLY A 27 -8.39 2.34 -11.47
N LEU A 28 -9.49 1.62 -11.65
CA LEU A 28 -9.75 0.32 -11.05
C LEU A 28 -9.41 -0.77 -12.05
N TYR A 29 -8.86 -1.88 -11.57
CA TYR A 29 -8.70 -3.09 -12.38
C TYR A 29 -9.44 -4.27 -11.75
N GLU A 30 -10.16 -5.01 -12.59
CA GLU A 30 -10.75 -6.29 -12.22
C GLU A 30 -9.77 -7.39 -12.59
N ALA A 31 -9.13 -8.00 -11.60
CA ALA A 31 -8.14 -9.07 -11.81
C ALA A 31 -8.71 -10.30 -12.56
N ARG A 32 -10.04 -10.46 -12.56
CA ARG A 32 -10.76 -11.59 -13.17
C ARG A 32 -11.62 -11.18 -14.37
N GLY A 33 -11.51 -9.94 -14.85
CA GLY A 33 -12.31 -9.45 -15.98
C GLY A 33 -12.17 -10.30 -17.25
N TRP A 34 -11.06 -11.02 -17.41
CA TRP A 34 -10.79 -11.91 -18.55
C TRP A 34 -11.68 -13.17 -18.60
N LEU A 35 -12.33 -13.56 -17.50
CA LEU A 35 -13.20 -14.75 -17.48
C LEU A 35 -14.44 -14.60 -18.36
N VAL A 36 -14.97 -13.37 -18.49
CA VAL A 36 -16.15 -13.08 -19.31
C VAL A 36 -15.90 -13.33 -20.80
N PRO A 37 -14.87 -12.75 -21.45
CA PRO A 37 -14.62 -13.03 -22.87
C PRO A 37 -14.24 -14.50 -23.12
N VAL A 38 -13.58 -15.17 -22.17
CA VAL A 38 -13.29 -16.62 -22.28
C VAL A 38 -14.57 -17.45 -22.19
N GLY A 39 -15.48 -17.12 -21.26
CA GLY A 39 -16.78 -17.77 -21.14
C GLY A 39 -17.64 -17.58 -22.40
N VAL A 40 -17.69 -16.37 -22.94
CA VAL A 40 -18.41 -16.08 -24.20
C VAL A 40 -17.79 -16.81 -25.38
N ALA A 41 -16.46 -16.90 -25.48
CA ALA A 41 -15.81 -17.66 -26.54
C ALA A 41 -16.16 -19.16 -26.48
N LEU A 42 -16.18 -19.75 -25.28
CA LEU A 42 -16.56 -21.16 -25.09
C LEU A 42 -18.04 -21.42 -25.40
N LEU A 43 -18.93 -20.49 -25.05
CA LEU A 43 -20.34 -20.53 -25.46
C LEU A 43 -20.47 -20.53 -26.98
N PHE A 44 -19.71 -19.66 -27.66
CA PHE A 44 -19.75 -19.53 -29.11
C PHE A 44 -19.21 -20.79 -29.82
N VAL A 45 -18.11 -21.37 -29.32
CA VAL A 45 -17.55 -22.63 -29.84
C VAL A 45 -18.50 -23.80 -29.60
N GLY A 46 -19.12 -23.88 -28.41
CA GLY A 46 -20.10 -24.91 -28.10
C GLY A 46 -21.35 -24.82 -28.98
N LEU A 47 -21.81 -23.60 -29.28
CA LEU A 47 -22.94 -23.36 -30.18
C LEU A 47 -22.63 -23.76 -31.64
N LEU A 48 -21.40 -23.48 -32.11
CA LEU A 48 -20.96 -23.79 -33.48
C LEU A 48 -20.67 -25.29 -33.70
N ARG A 49 -20.38 -26.03 -32.62
CA ARG A 49 -19.96 -27.44 -32.69
C ARG A 49 -21.11 -28.43 -32.51
N GLU A 50 -22.34 -27.96 -32.28
CA GLU A 50 -23.61 -28.69 -32.08
C GLU A 50 -23.63 -29.83 -31.02
N GLU A 51 -22.49 -30.35 -30.56
CA GLU A 51 -22.39 -31.60 -29.78
C GLU A 51 -21.85 -31.46 -28.36
N THR A 52 -21.68 -30.25 -27.82
CA THR A 52 -21.01 -30.09 -26.52
C THR A 52 -21.80 -29.18 -25.58
N ALA A 53 -22.90 -29.73 -25.04
CA ALA A 53 -23.62 -29.17 -23.90
C ALA A 53 -22.68 -28.80 -22.73
N VAL A 54 -21.56 -29.53 -22.59
CA VAL A 54 -20.48 -29.25 -21.64
C VAL A 54 -19.80 -27.90 -21.92
N LEU A 55 -19.46 -27.57 -23.18
CA LEU A 55 -18.83 -26.29 -23.51
C LEU A 55 -19.80 -25.12 -23.27
N ILE A 56 -21.09 -25.33 -23.54
CA ILE A 56 -22.12 -24.33 -23.25
C ILE A 56 -22.25 -24.12 -21.74
N GLY A 57 -22.33 -25.19 -20.96
CA GLY A 57 -22.41 -25.13 -19.50
C GLY A 57 -21.18 -24.48 -18.86
N VAL A 58 -19.98 -24.86 -19.30
CA VAL A 58 -18.72 -24.30 -18.79
C VAL A 58 -18.56 -22.84 -19.20
N GLY A 59 -18.86 -22.49 -20.46
CA GLY A 59 -18.80 -21.11 -20.93
C GLY A 59 -19.78 -20.19 -20.19
N GLY A 60 -21.01 -20.67 -19.95
CA GLY A 60 -22.00 -19.96 -19.14
C GLY A 60 -21.56 -19.77 -17.69
N ALA A 61 -21.03 -20.82 -17.06
CA ALA A 61 -20.51 -20.74 -15.69
C ALA A 61 -19.35 -19.74 -15.56
N LEU A 62 -18.40 -19.75 -16.49
CA LEU A 62 -17.27 -18.81 -16.49
C LEU A 62 -17.72 -17.35 -16.70
N ALA A 63 -18.69 -17.12 -17.57
CA ALA A 63 -19.28 -15.80 -17.77
C ALA A 63 -19.97 -15.29 -16.49
N LEU A 64 -20.76 -16.15 -15.83
CA LEU A 64 -21.43 -15.82 -14.57
C LEU A 64 -20.46 -15.59 -13.41
N ILE A 65 -19.39 -16.39 -13.31
CA ILE A 65 -18.34 -16.18 -12.30
C ILE A 65 -17.59 -14.87 -12.57
N GLY A 66 -17.32 -14.54 -13.83
CA GLY A 66 -16.72 -13.25 -14.20
C GLY A 66 -17.59 -12.06 -13.79
N GLU A 67 -18.91 -12.19 -13.89
CA GLU A 67 -19.87 -11.11 -13.66
C GLU A 67 -20.29 -10.96 -12.19
N PHE A 68 -20.62 -12.06 -11.51
CA PHE A 68 -21.32 -12.06 -10.21
C PHE A 68 -20.46 -12.43 -9.01
N PHE A 69 -19.22 -12.88 -9.21
CA PHE A 69 -18.37 -13.24 -8.07
C PHE A 69 -17.88 -11.99 -7.32
N PRO A 70 -17.84 -11.98 -5.98
CA PRO A 70 -17.48 -10.81 -5.18
C PRO A 70 -16.14 -10.23 -5.61
N GLN A 71 -16.18 -8.96 -6.00
CA GLN A 71 -15.08 -8.29 -6.67
C GLN A 71 -14.06 -7.79 -5.66
N VAL A 72 -12.84 -8.31 -5.72
CA VAL A 72 -11.69 -7.63 -5.14
C VAL A 72 -11.29 -6.51 -6.10
N ARG A 73 -11.98 -5.37 -6.02
CA ARG A 73 -11.61 -4.16 -6.76
C ARG A 73 -10.27 -3.68 -6.25
N ARG A 74 -9.23 -3.89 -7.04
CA ARG A 74 -7.90 -3.38 -6.70
C ARG A 74 -7.73 -2.03 -7.38
N ARG A 75 -7.47 -1.00 -6.59
CA ARG A 75 -7.07 0.31 -7.11
C ARG A 75 -5.72 0.09 -7.76
N ARG A 76 -5.55 0.50 -9.03
CA ARG A 76 -4.22 0.56 -9.61
C ARG A 76 -3.51 1.66 -8.84
N GLY A 77 -2.69 1.27 -7.86
CA GLY A 77 -1.82 2.21 -7.18
C GLY A 77 -1.12 3.00 -8.27
N LYS A 78 -1.20 4.33 -8.23
CA LYS A 78 -0.26 5.14 -8.98
C LYS A 78 1.09 4.54 -8.63
N LYS A 79 1.85 4.09 -9.63
CA LYS A 79 3.27 3.84 -9.43
C LYS A 79 3.78 5.18 -8.91
N ALA A 80 3.94 5.30 -7.59
CA ALA A 80 4.73 6.36 -7.02
C ALA A 80 6.03 6.31 -7.82
N ALA A 81 6.46 7.47 -8.34
CA ALA A 81 7.73 7.59 -9.01
C ALA A 81 8.72 6.78 -8.18
N GLN A 82 9.30 5.74 -8.80
CA GLN A 82 10.14 4.79 -8.08
C GLN A 82 11.22 5.64 -7.41
N PRO A 83 11.23 5.74 -6.06
CA PRO A 83 12.25 6.54 -5.40
C PRO A 83 13.61 5.99 -5.87
N PRO A 84 14.63 6.85 -5.97
CA PRO A 84 15.98 6.41 -6.32
C PRO A 84 16.28 5.15 -5.51
N LEU A 85 16.89 4.13 -6.14
CA LEU A 85 17.17 2.84 -5.53
C LEU A 85 17.98 3.07 -4.24
N LEU A 86 17.28 3.26 -3.13
CA LEU A 86 17.91 3.38 -1.84
C LEU A 86 18.53 2.01 -1.56
N PRO A 87 19.78 1.96 -1.10
CA PRO A 87 20.39 0.70 -0.72
C PRO A 87 19.44 -0.06 0.22
N LYS A 88 19.38 -1.38 0.04
CA LYS A 88 18.54 -2.26 0.86
C LYS A 88 18.98 -2.05 2.32
N PHE A 89 18.10 -1.45 3.12
CA PHE A 89 18.40 -1.16 4.52
C PHE A 89 18.56 -2.48 5.28
N GLU A 90 19.75 -2.73 5.81
CA GLU A 90 19.97 -3.79 6.76
C GLU A 90 19.57 -3.27 8.14
N ARG A 91 18.66 -3.97 8.81
CA ARG A 91 18.10 -3.60 10.13
C ARG A 91 19.17 -3.28 11.19
N TRP A 92 20.38 -3.81 11.00
CA TRP A 92 21.51 -3.74 11.92
C TRP A 92 22.66 -2.88 11.40
N SER A 93 22.39 -1.92 10.51
CA SER A 93 23.41 -0.98 10.06
C SER A 93 23.78 0.02 11.16
N THR A 94 25.00 0.53 11.09
CA THR A 94 25.53 1.55 12.01
C THR A 94 24.87 2.91 11.74
N ALA A 95 23.65 3.10 12.21
CA ALA A 95 22.91 4.35 12.05
C ALA A 95 23.50 5.48 12.91
N ARG A 96 23.61 6.68 12.34
CA ARG A 96 24.14 7.87 13.01
C ARG A 96 23.01 8.75 13.55
N GLU A 97 23.21 9.34 14.72
CA GLU A 97 22.34 10.43 15.17
C GLU A 97 22.80 11.72 14.48
N PRO A 98 21.89 12.46 13.82
CA PRO A 98 22.27 13.71 13.18
C PRO A 98 22.61 14.75 14.25
N HIS A 99 23.61 15.60 13.97
CA HIS A 99 23.97 16.69 14.87
C HIS A 99 22.82 17.72 15.05
N THR A 100 22.08 17.97 13.97
CA THR A 100 20.88 18.80 13.97
C THR A 100 19.66 17.88 13.79
N PRO A 101 18.61 17.99 14.60
CA PRO A 101 17.46 17.10 14.48
C PRO A 101 16.74 17.30 13.14
N ASP A 102 16.60 16.25 12.35
CA ASP A 102 15.79 16.27 11.13
C ASP A 102 14.31 15.96 11.43
N ILE A 103 14.02 15.42 12.62
CA ILE A 103 12.70 14.96 13.05
C ILE A 103 12.33 15.60 14.39
N GLU A 104 11.09 16.06 14.50
CA GLU A 104 10.45 16.40 15.78
C GLU A 104 9.38 15.36 16.13
N LEU A 105 9.26 15.04 17.41
CA LEU A 105 8.27 14.12 17.96
C LEU A 105 7.17 14.89 18.70
N TYR A 106 5.92 14.55 18.40
CA TYR A 106 4.74 15.06 19.09
C TYR A 106 4.01 13.90 19.74
N LEU A 107 3.87 13.94 21.06
CA LEU A 107 3.13 12.95 21.83
C LEU A 107 1.64 13.29 21.86
N GLU A 108 0.80 12.28 21.70
CA GLU A 108 -0.66 12.38 21.75
C GLU A 108 -1.21 11.40 22.80
N GLU A 109 -2.49 11.56 23.19
CA GLU A 109 -3.10 10.67 24.19
C GLU A 109 -3.07 9.19 23.79
N THR A 110 -3.23 8.90 22.50
CA THR A 110 -3.36 7.53 21.97
C THR A 110 -2.18 7.12 21.10
N GLY A 111 -1.13 7.93 21.01
CA GLY A 111 -0.09 7.72 20.03
C GLY A 111 1.03 8.74 20.04
N ALA A 112 1.76 8.77 18.94
CA ALA A 112 2.67 9.86 18.64
C ALA A 112 2.78 10.03 17.13
N ARG A 113 3.19 11.22 16.73
CA ARG A 113 3.48 11.58 15.35
C ARG A 113 4.84 12.24 15.25
N VAL A 114 5.45 12.09 14.09
CA VAL A 114 6.73 12.70 13.76
C VAL A 114 6.55 13.70 12.64
N ARG A 115 7.29 14.80 12.72
CA ARG A 115 7.36 15.82 11.67
C ARG A 115 8.78 15.88 11.12
N ASN A 116 8.92 15.92 9.81
CA ASN A 116 10.19 16.28 9.19
C ASN A 116 10.40 17.79 9.33
N VAL A 117 11.41 18.19 10.10
CA VAL A 117 11.82 19.61 10.24
C VAL A 117 13.05 19.96 9.41
N GLY A 118 13.67 18.97 8.77
CA GLY A 118 14.75 19.16 7.83
C GLY A 118 14.30 19.79 6.51
N ALA A 119 15.27 20.28 5.74
CA ALA A 119 15.04 20.88 4.42
C ALA A 119 14.89 19.85 3.29
N VAL A 120 15.21 18.58 3.55
CA VAL A 120 15.25 17.50 2.57
C VAL A 120 14.20 16.42 2.87
N THR A 121 13.83 15.65 1.85
CA THR A 121 12.93 14.50 2.05
C THR A 121 13.65 13.42 2.87
N LEU A 122 12.94 12.86 3.85
CA LEU A 122 13.44 11.72 4.63
C LEU A 122 12.80 10.44 4.12
N HIS A 123 13.62 9.47 3.72
CA HIS A 123 13.16 8.14 3.35
C HIS A 123 13.08 7.24 4.59
N LEU A 124 11.86 7.02 5.06
CA LEU A 124 11.57 6.29 6.28
C LEU A 124 11.75 4.77 6.07
N ARG A 125 12.54 4.14 6.93
CA ARG A 125 12.78 2.69 6.88
C ARG A 125 11.84 1.93 7.81
N GLY A 126 11.63 2.50 8.99
CA GLY A 126 10.75 1.98 10.02
C GLY A 126 11.03 2.66 11.36
N TRP A 127 10.29 2.25 12.38
CA TRP A 127 10.49 2.71 13.74
C TRP A 127 10.34 1.58 14.75
N SER A 128 10.93 1.78 15.92
CA SER A 128 10.88 0.88 17.07
C SER A 128 10.68 1.74 18.30
N PRO A 129 9.77 1.37 19.19
CA PRO A 129 9.77 1.91 20.54
C PRO A 129 10.98 1.39 21.32
N SER A 130 11.39 2.14 22.33
CA SER A 130 12.68 1.89 22.99
C SER A 130 12.67 0.73 23.98
N GLY A 131 11.48 0.30 24.42
CA GLY A 131 11.29 -0.80 25.38
C GLY A 131 11.11 -2.19 24.76
N TYR A 132 10.92 -2.30 23.44
CA TYR A 132 10.87 -3.60 22.76
C TYR A 132 11.42 -3.51 21.34
N ASN A 133 11.91 -4.63 20.84
CA ASN A 133 12.48 -4.70 19.50
C ASN A 133 11.37 -4.89 18.44
N GLY A 134 10.77 -3.78 18.01
CA GLY A 134 9.72 -3.77 16.99
C GLY A 134 10.20 -3.10 15.70
N TRP A 135 9.88 -3.66 14.54
CA TRP A 135 10.11 -2.96 13.27
C TRP A 135 8.78 -2.59 12.64
N LEU A 136 8.31 -1.40 12.96
CA LEU A 136 6.97 -0.90 12.60
C LEU A 136 7.06 0.12 11.46
N LYS A 137 5.95 0.30 10.76
CA LYS A 137 5.81 1.29 9.69
C LYS A 137 5.20 2.58 10.24
N LEU A 138 5.46 3.67 9.54
CA LEU A 138 4.80 4.95 9.79
C LEU A 138 3.66 5.10 8.79
N TYR A 139 2.61 5.81 9.19
CA TYR A 139 1.38 5.93 8.40
C TYR A 139 0.98 7.39 8.21
N SER A 140 0.46 7.69 7.03
CA SER A 140 -0.01 9.02 6.65
C SER A 140 -1.29 9.34 7.42
N GLU A 141 -1.42 10.59 7.86
CA GLU A 141 -2.62 11.06 8.55
C GLU A 141 -3.81 11.20 7.59
N GLU A 142 -3.56 11.52 6.32
CA GLU A 142 -4.62 11.82 5.35
C GLU A 142 -5.35 10.57 4.86
N ASP A 143 -4.61 9.50 4.57
CA ASP A 143 -5.13 8.31 3.89
C ASP A 143 -4.81 7.00 4.60
N GLY A 144 -4.10 7.05 5.74
CA GLY A 144 -3.71 5.85 6.50
C GLY A 144 -2.77 4.92 5.73
N ALA A 145 -2.17 5.38 4.63
CA ALA A 145 -1.23 4.59 3.85
C ALA A 145 0.15 4.56 4.53
N PRO A 146 0.94 3.49 4.37
CA PRO A 146 2.32 3.47 4.86
C PRO A 146 3.16 4.55 4.17
N VAL A 147 3.91 5.32 4.95
CA VAL A 147 4.78 6.40 4.48
C VAL A 147 6.19 5.87 4.33
N GLU A 148 6.70 5.91 3.10
CA GLU A 148 8.09 5.56 2.77
C GLU A 148 8.98 6.81 2.62
N ALA A 149 8.38 7.96 2.32
CA ALA A 149 9.07 9.22 2.15
C ALA A 149 8.28 10.33 2.87
N LEU A 150 8.95 11.05 3.75
CA LEU A 150 8.41 12.15 4.54
C LEU A 150 8.98 13.46 4.00
N ALA A 151 8.17 14.19 3.25
CA ALA A 151 8.55 15.49 2.69
C ALA A 151 8.83 16.52 3.81
N PRO A 152 9.59 17.60 3.55
CA PRO A 152 9.78 18.68 4.50
C PRO A 152 8.45 19.19 5.07
N SER A 153 8.41 19.41 6.38
CA SER A 153 7.21 19.78 7.16
C SER A 153 6.04 18.78 7.19
N ALA A 154 6.13 17.64 6.50
CA ALA A 154 5.08 16.63 6.53
C ALA A 154 5.07 15.84 7.85
N PHE A 155 3.89 15.31 8.20
CA PHE A 155 3.69 14.47 9.38
C PHE A 155 3.49 13.01 9.01
N ALA A 156 3.91 12.11 9.89
CA ALA A 156 3.55 10.71 9.86
C ALA A 156 3.30 10.17 11.26
N ARG A 157 2.31 9.29 11.39
CA ARG A 157 1.90 8.68 12.65
C ARG A 157 2.73 7.42 12.94
N LEU A 158 3.14 7.29 14.20
CA LEU A 158 3.76 6.08 14.73
C LEU A 158 2.65 5.10 15.13
N SER A 159 2.37 4.11 14.27
CA SER A 159 1.29 3.13 14.46
C SER A 159 1.77 1.72 14.10
N PRO A 160 1.36 0.67 14.85
CA PRO A 160 0.58 0.72 16.09
C PRO A 160 1.38 1.34 17.24
N TRP A 161 0.71 2.10 18.11
CA TRP A 161 1.33 2.66 19.31
C TRP A 161 1.20 1.69 20.50
N PRO A 162 2.30 1.18 21.04
CA PRO A 162 2.24 0.33 22.22
C PRO A 162 2.01 1.16 23.48
N MET A 163 1.30 0.59 24.44
CA MET A 163 1.20 1.16 25.79
C MET A 163 1.64 0.11 26.82
N PRO A 164 2.54 0.45 27.76
CA PRO A 164 3.24 1.73 27.88
C PRO A 164 4.38 1.87 26.86
N ASN A 165 4.60 3.09 26.35
CA ASN A 165 5.80 3.43 25.58
C ASN A 165 6.72 4.34 26.40
N ARG A 166 8.04 4.15 26.27
CA ARG A 166 9.10 4.82 27.04
C ARG A 166 10.10 5.60 26.18
N GLY A 167 10.00 5.42 24.86
CA GLY A 167 10.85 6.09 23.91
C GLY A 167 10.59 5.62 22.48
N VAL A 168 11.14 6.33 21.51
CA VAL A 168 11.05 5.96 20.09
C VAL A 168 12.39 6.09 19.40
N ARG A 169 12.58 5.20 18.42
CA ARG A 169 13.70 5.20 17.49
C ARG A 169 13.13 5.15 16.07
N VAL A 170 13.47 6.11 15.24
CA VAL A 170 13.00 6.20 13.85
C VAL A 170 14.21 6.15 12.94
N TRP A 171 14.26 5.16 12.07
CA TRP A 171 15.34 5.00 11.09
C TRP A 171 14.94 5.57 9.75
N TYR A 172 15.83 6.35 9.18
CA TYR A 172 15.61 7.03 7.91
C TYR A 172 16.92 7.26 7.17
N VAL A 173 16.78 7.61 5.90
CA VAL A 173 17.88 8.06 5.04
C VAL A 173 17.50 9.43 4.52
N ARG A 174 18.46 10.35 4.44
CA ARG A 174 18.21 11.66 3.84
C ARG A 174 18.40 11.60 2.33
N GLU A 175 17.57 12.33 1.58
CA GLU A 175 17.67 12.40 0.12
C GLU A 175 19.04 12.91 -0.36
N ASP A 176 19.68 13.82 0.39
CA ASP A 176 21.00 14.38 0.10
C ASP A 176 22.18 13.49 0.56
N ALA A 177 21.92 12.46 1.36
CA ALA A 177 22.92 11.52 1.86
C ALA A 177 22.40 10.07 1.79
N PRO A 178 22.13 9.53 0.58
CA PRO A 178 21.40 8.27 0.38
C PRO A 178 22.17 7.02 0.85
N SER A 179 23.48 7.14 1.09
CA SER A 179 24.34 6.07 1.59
C SER A 179 24.50 6.07 3.11
N GLU A 180 23.94 7.07 3.80
CA GLU A 180 24.04 7.19 5.26
C GLU A 180 22.69 6.89 5.91
N ASP A 181 22.72 5.98 6.88
CA ASP A 181 21.56 5.65 7.70
C ASP A 181 21.56 6.55 8.94
N PHE A 182 20.43 7.20 9.18
CA PHE A 182 20.21 8.04 10.33
C PHE A 182 19.19 7.42 11.28
N VAL A 183 19.34 7.72 12.57
CA VAL A 183 18.38 7.35 13.60
C VAL A 183 18.02 8.58 14.43
N PHE A 184 16.72 8.87 14.51
CA PHE A 184 16.18 9.78 15.50
C PHE A 184 15.85 8.99 16.76
N LYS A 185 16.29 9.46 17.93
CA LYS A 185 16.00 8.83 19.22
C LYS A 185 15.35 9.85 20.17
N ALA A 186 14.30 9.41 20.85
CA ALA A 186 13.66 10.19 21.91
C ALA A 186 13.28 9.24 23.05
N ASP A 187 14.09 9.20 24.10
CA ASP A 187 13.90 8.36 25.30
C ASP A 187 13.47 9.25 26.48
N TRP A 188 12.17 9.29 26.77
CA TRP A 188 11.62 10.16 27.81
C TRP A 188 11.72 9.58 29.21
N GLU A 189 11.82 8.25 29.37
CA GLU A 189 12.04 7.65 30.69
C GLU A 189 13.45 7.94 31.23
N GLU A 190 14.47 7.93 30.36
CA GLU A 190 15.83 8.29 30.74
C GLU A 190 15.94 9.76 31.10
N SER A 191 15.29 10.63 30.33
CA SER A 191 15.17 12.06 30.63
C SER A 191 14.53 12.29 32.00
N ALA A 192 13.43 11.59 32.31
CA ALA A 192 12.75 11.68 33.60
C ALA A 192 13.56 11.08 34.77
N ARG A 193 14.46 10.11 34.51
CA ARG A 193 15.37 9.59 35.53
C ARG A 193 16.48 10.59 35.82
N ARG A 194 17.12 11.14 34.78
CA ARG A 194 18.20 12.12 34.90
C ARG A 194 17.76 13.38 35.63
N LEU A 195 16.54 13.86 35.35
CA LEU A 195 15.95 15.01 36.07
C LEU A 195 15.68 14.71 37.55
N ARG A 196 15.42 13.45 37.93
CA ARG A 196 15.25 13.05 39.33
C ARG A 196 16.56 12.89 40.08
N GLU A 197 17.66 12.58 39.39
CA GLU A 197 18.98 12.49 40.00
C GLU A 197 19.64 13.86 40.22
N LEU A 198 19.14 14.90 39.53
CA LEU A 198 19.61 16.28 39.64
C LEU A 198 18.85 17.12 40.67
N ASN A 199 17.75 16.60 41.22
CA ASN A 199 16.91 17.23 42.26
C ASN A 199 17.04 16.47 43.58
#